data_AF-A0A441T6W9-F1
#
_entry.id   AF-A0A441T6W9-F1
#
_cell.length_a   1.000
_cell.length_b   1.000
_cell.length_c   1.000
_cell.angle_alpha   90.00
_cell.angle_beta   90.00
_cell.angle_gamma   90.00
#
_symmetry.space_group_name_H-M   'P 1'
#
loop_
_entity.id
_entity.type
_entity.pdbx_description
1 polymer ?
#
loop_
_entity_poly.entity_id
_entity_poly.type
_entity_poly.pdbx_seq_one_letter_code
_entity_poly.pdbx_strand_id
1 'polypeptide(L)' 'QNALDDEICPYFPELLDLTRDFAGKDRAVLGICLGSQLVARAFGGENRIGTASEFGWHKVSLTPAATAD' A
#
# COMPACT_ATOMS: atom_id res chain seq x y z
N GLN A 1 11.28 7.48 5.65
CA GLN A 1 9.82 7.66 5.58
C GLN A 1 9.19 6.35 5.13
N ASN A 2 8.31 5.79 5.94
CA ASN A 2 7.50 4.62 5.64
C ASN A 2 6.03 4.89 6.04
N ALA A 3 5.11 3.99 5.68
CA ALA A 3 3.68 4.17 5.90
C ALA A 3 3.21 4.30 7.36
N LEU A 4 4.08 4.12 8.36
CA LEU A 4 3.78 4.27 9.80
C LEU A 4 4.28 5.60 10.40
N ASP A 5 4.98 6.43 9.63
CA ASP A 5 5.63 7.65 10.13
C ASP A 5 4.65 8.84 10.29
N ASP A 6 3.53 8.65 11.00
CA ASP A 6 2.46 9.66 11.15
C ASP A 6 2.94 10.95 11.82
N GLU A 7 3.92 10.88 12.73
CA GLU A 7 4.50 12.06 13.38
C GLU A 7 5.22 12.98 12.39
N ILE A 8 5.89 12.38 11.39
CA ILE A 8 6.61 13.09 10.34
C ILE A 8 5.63 13.49 9.22
N CYS A 9 4.55 12.72 9.05
CA CYS A 9 3.58 12.87 7.97
C CYS A 9 2.16 12.88 8.54
N PRO A 10 1.75 13.99 9.19
CA PRO A 10 0.47 14.07 9.90
C PRO A 10 -0.76 13.94 8.98
N TYR A 11 -0.57 14.02 7.66
CA TYR A 11 -1.62 13.82 6.66
C TYR A 11 -1.89 12.35 6.31
N PHE A 12 -1.06 11.39 6.76
CA PHE A 12 -1.26 9.98 6.45
C PHE A 12 -2.59 9.42 6.97
N PRO A 13 -3.03 9.69 8.22
CA PRO A 13 -4.35 9.25 8.67
C PRO A 13 -5.49 9.68 7.74
N GLU A 14 -5.50 10.94 7.30
CA GLU A 14 -6.52 11.47 6.38
C GLU A 14 -6.41 10.85 4.98
N LEU A 15 -5.19 10.57 4.52
CA LEU A 15 -4.95 9.88 3.25
C LEU A 15 -5.47 8.43 3.28
N LEU A 16 -5.35 7.75 4.42
CA LEU A 16 -5.93 6.43 4.65
C LEU A 16 -7.45 6.49 4.65
N ASP A 17 -8.06 7.52 5.25
CA ASP A 17 -9.51 7.75 5.20
C ASP A 17 -10.00 8.00 3.76
N LEU A 18 -9.29 8.83 3.00
CA LEU A 18 -9.59 9.09 1.60
C LEU A 18 -9.51 7.82 0.75
N THR A 19 -8.52 6.98 1.01
CA THR A 19 -8.35 5.67 0.34
C THR A 19 -9.55 4.76 0.61
N ARG A 20 -10.00 4.70 1.87
CA ARG A 20 -11.20 3.93 2.25
C ARG A 20 -12.47 4.50 1.63
N ASP A 21 -12.62 5.82 1.60
CA ASP A 21 -13.79 6.49 1.00
C ASP A 21 -13.90 6.24 -0.51
N PHE A 22 -12.78 6.29 -1.25
CA PHE A 22 -12.78 5.97 -2.68
C PHE A 22 -13.16 4.51 -2.93
N ALA A 23 -12.56 3.58 -2.20
CA ALA A 23 -12.90 2.16 -2.32
C ALA A 23 -14.37 1.89 -1.95
N GLY A 24 -14.90 2.55 -0.91
CA GLY A 24 -16.31 2.44 -0.51
C GLY A 24 -17.30 3.05 -1.51
N LYS A 25 -16.82 3.86 -2.46
CA LYS A 25 -17.60 4.44 -3.58
C LYS A 25 -17.39 3.68 -4.89
N ASP A 26 -16.90 2.44 -4.83
CA ASP A 26 -16.55 1.61 -5.99
C ASP A 26 -15.58 2.30 -6.97
N ARG A 27 -14.65 3.10 -6.44
CA ARG A 27 -13.60 3.76 -7.23
C ARG A 27 -12.28 3.04 -7.01
N ALA A 28 -11.60 2.72 -8.11
CA ALA A 28 -10.31 2.07 -8.06
C ALA A 28 -9.24 2.97 -7.39
N VAL A 29 -8.43 2.37 -6.52
CA VAL A 29 -7.26 2.98 -5.90
C VAL A 29 -6.03 2.13 -6.22
N LEU A 30 -4.98 2.76 -6.74
CA LEU A 30 -3.70 2.11 -7.03
C LEU A 30 -2.61 2.71 -6.15
N GLY A 31 -2.01 1.89 -5.30
CA GLY A 31 -0.85 2.25 -4.50
C GLY A 31 0.46 1.79 -5.16
N ILE A 32 1.43 2.70 -5.31
CA ILE A 32 2.77 2.39 -5.83
C ILE A 32 3.82 2.72 -4.77
N CYS A 33 4.74 1.80 -4.50
CA CYS A 33 5.81 1.97 -3.51
C CYS A 33 5.24 2.34 -2.12
N LEU A 34 5.49 3.55 -1.62
CA LEU A 34 4.86 4.04 -0.38
C LEU A 34 3.33 3.99 -0.45
N GLY A 35 2.74 4.25 -1.63
CA GLY A 35 1.31 4.16 -1.83
C GLY A 35 0.76 2.75 -1.60
N SER A 36 1.48 1.69 -2.01
CA SER A 36 1.01 0.31 -1.77
C SER A 36 1.06 -0.04 -0.29
N GLN A 37 2.05 0.48 0.44
CA GLN A 37 2.14 0.35 1.89
C GLN A 37 0.97 1.05 2.59
N LEU A 38 0.62 2.27 2.17
CA LEU A 38 -0.51 3.03 2.73
C LEU A 38 -1.85 2.36 2.43
N VAL A 39 -2.05 1.83 1.21
CA VAL A 39 -3.25 1.05 0.85
C VAL A 39 -3.35 -0.21 1.71
N ALA A 40 -2.25 -0.96 1.87
CA ALA A 40 -2.25 -2.13 2.76
C ALA A 40 -2.68 -1.74 4.19
N ARG A 41 -2.06 -0.69 4.75
CA ARG A 41 -2.41 -0.16 6.09
C ARG A 41 -3.87 0.26 6.18
N ALA A 42 -4.41 0.91 5.15
CA ALA A 42 -5.78 1.40 5.12
C ALA A 42 -6.83 0.29 5.29
N PHE A 43 -6.51 -0.92 4.81
CA PHE A 43 -7.36 -2.11 4.86
C PHE A 43 -6.90 -3.17 5.87
N GLY A 44 -6.09 -2.79 6.86
CA GLY A 44 -5.67 -3.67 7.96
C GLY A 44 -4.53 -4.64 7.62
N GLY A 45 -3.87 -4.46 6.47
CA GLY A 45 -2.66 -5.18 6.12
C GLY A 45 -1.45 -4.76 6.97
N GLU A 46 -0.53 -5.69 7.16
CA GLU A 46 0.70 -5.48 7.91
C GLU A 46 1.78 -4.83 7.02
N ASN A 47 2.35 -3.72 7.48
CA ASN A 47 3.50 -3.10 6.82
C ASN A 47 4.82 -3.75 7.28
N ARG A 48 5.45 -4.52 6.40
CA ARG A 48 6.76 -5.13 6.63
C ARG A 48 7.88 -4.15 6.29
N ILE A 49 8.26 -3.30 7.23
CA ILE A 49 9.24 -2.23 7.01
C ILE A 49 10.67 -2.76 7.11
N GLY A 50 11.49 -2.48 6.10
CA GLY A 50 12.93 -2.77 6.12
C GLY A 50 13.30 -4.26 5.98
N THR A 51 12.33 -5.16 5.76
CA THR A 51 12.57 -6.61 5.71
C THR A 51 13.09 -7.12 4.37
N ALA A 52 12.92 -6.36 3.29
CA ALA A 52 13.32 -6.75 1.93
C ALA A 52 13.66 -5.50 1.10
N SER A 53 14.93 -5.09 1.11
CA SER A 53 15.40 -3.96 0.30
C SER A 53 15.63 -4.40 -1.14
N GLU A 54 14.91 -3.81 -2.08
CA GLU A 54 15.06 -4.06 -3.50
C GLU A 54 15.46 -2.76 -4.21
N PHE A 55 16.55 -2.81 -4.98
CA PHE A 55 17.03 -1.70 -5.78
C PHE A 55 17.52 -2.19 -7.14
N GLY A 56 17.13 -1.53 -8.22
CA GLY A 56 17.42 -1.96 -9.59
C GLY A 56 16.34 -2.88 -10.19
N TRP A 57 16.71 -3.63 -11.21
CA TRP A 57 15.80 -4.53 -11.91
C TRP A 57 15.68 -5.86 -11.18
N HIS A 58 14.46 -6.21 -10.78
CA HIS A 58 14.14 -7.46 -10.10
C HIS A 58 13.06 -8.21 -10.88
N LYS A 59 13.12 -9.54 -10.85
CA LYS A 59 12.11 -10.40 -11.45
C LYS A 59 10.92 -10.52 -10.52
N VAL A 60 9.71 -10.30 -11.04
CA VAL A 60 8.46 -10.61 -10.36
C VAL A 60 7.79 -11.83 -10.99
N SER A 61 7.12 -12.63 -10.17
CA SER A 61 6.40 -13.82 -10.59
C SER A 61 4.94 -13.74 -10.12
N LEU A 62 4.02 -14.20 -10.96
CA LEU A 62 2.62 -14.31 -10.58
C LEU A 62 2.45 -15.34 -9.46
N THR A 63 1.56 -15.04 -8.52
CA THR A 63 1.13 -16.00 -7.50
C THR A 63 0.11 -16.96 -8.11
N PRO A 64 -0.12 -18.15 -7.52
CA PRO A 64 -1.16 -19.06 -8.01
C PRO A 64 -2.57 -18.44 -8.06
N ALA A 65 -2.86 -17.43 -7.23
CA ALA A 65 -4.15 -16.74 -7.23
C ALA A 65 -4.39 -15.88 -8.47
N ALA A 66 -3.34 -15.50 -9.20
CA ALA A 66 -3.44 -14.65 -10.38
C ALA A 66 -3.90 -15.41 -11.65
N THR A 67 -4.25 -16.70 -11.56
CA THR A 67 -4.72 -17.50 -12.69
C THR A 67 -6.23 -17.45 -12.91
N ALA A 68 -6.97 -16.82 -12.00
CA ALA A 68 -8.40 -16.61 -12.12
C ALA A 68 -8.67 -15.14 -12.49
N ASP A 69 -9.20 -14.92 -13.69
CA ASP A 69 -9.81 -13.67 -14.16
C ASP A 69 -11.34 -13.85 -14.23
#